data_AF-M1DLI1-F1
#
_entry.id   AF-M1DLI1-F1
#
_cell.length_a   1.000
_cell.length_b   1.000
_cell.length_c   1.000
_cell.angle_alpha   90.00
_cell.angle_beta   90.00
_cell.angle_gamma   90.00
#
_symmetry.space_group_name_H-M   'P 1'
#
loop_
_entity.id
_entity.type
_entity.pdbx_description
1 polymer ?
#
loop_
_entity_poly.entity_id
_entity_poly.type
_entity_poly.pdbx_seq_one_letter_code
_entity_poly.pdbx_strand_id
1 'polypeptide(L)'
;MIELTKACQGEDELAVDFINRCRSLSLNCKDRLSETSSIEMCIQGMNWGLRYILQGLKPNTFEELATRAHDMELSMTLREDQQSPVCGHHEDEDIEELQSGGKPSSKDDFEESMYI
;
A
#
# COMPACT_ATOMS: atom_id res chain seq x y z
N MET A 1 16.25 5.15 -0.50
CA MET A 1 15.10 4.33 -0.09
C MET A 1 13.81 4.66 -0.87
N ILE A 2 13.81 5.69 -1.72
CA ILE A 2 12.58 6.30 -2.28
C ILE A 2 11.87 5.44 -3.35
N GLU A 3 12.59 4.58 -4.07
CA GLU A 3 12.00 3.83 -5.20
C GLU A 3 11.12 2.66 -4.75
N LEU A 4 11.50 1.95 -3.68
CA LEU A 4 10.75 0.81 -3.17
C LEU A 4 9.49 1.24 -2.39
N THR A 5 9.52 2.38 -1.68
CA THR A 5 8.34 2.96 -1.01
C THR A 5 7.25 3.42 -1.97
N LYS A 6 7.59 3.67 -3.24
CA LYS A 6 6.67 4.13 -4.29
C LYS A 6 6.15 2.99 -5.18
N ALA A 7 6.62 1.77 -4.96
CA ALA A 7 6.21 0.62 -5.74
C ALA A 7 4.89 0.06 -5.20
N CYS A 8 3.77 0.44 -5.83
CA CYS A 8 2.48 -0.21 -5.64
C CYS A 8 2.27 -1.31 -6.69
N GLN A 9 1.46 -2.31 -6.37
CA GLN A 9 0.94 -3.32 -7.29
C GLN A 9 -0.16 -2.68 -8.15
N GLY A 10 -0.06 -2.82 -9.48
CA GLY A 10 -1.11 -2.35 -10.40
C GLY A 10 -2.40 -3.19 -10.30
N GLU A 11 -3.53 -2.64 -10.75
CA GLU A 11 -4.83 -3.34 -10.68
C GLU A 11 -4.84 -4.67 -11.46
N ASP A 12 -4.18 -4.72 -12.63
CA ASP A 12 -4.01 -5.91 -13.46
C ASP A 12 -2.67 -6.65 -13.22
N GLU A 13 -1.88 -6.24 -12.23
CA GLU A 13 -0.55 -6.81 -11.98
C GLU A 13 -0.61 -8.03 -11.06
N LEU A 14 -0.16 -9.19 -11.57
CA LEU A 14 0.00 -10.40 -10.77
C LEU A 14 1.01 -10.19 -9.64
N ALA A 15 0.72 -10.72 -8.46
CA ALA A 15 1.56 -10.57 -7.27
C ALA A 15 3.00 -11.06 -7.50
N VAL A 16 3.20 -12.08 -8.34
CA VAL A 16 4.53 -12.60 -8.69
C VAL A 16 5.37 -11.57 -9.47
N ASP A 17 4.76 -10.84 -10.41
CA ASP A 17 5.45 -9.82 -11.22
C ASP A 17 5.78 -8.59 -10.37
N PHE A 18 4.84 -8.19 -9.51
CA PHE A 18 5.08 -7.16 -8.50
C PHE A 18 6.27 -7.54 -7.60
N ILE A 19 6.28 -8.76 -7.04
CA ILE A 19 7.38 -9.26 -6.18
C ILE A 19 8.72 -9.26 -6.93
N ASN A 20 8.73 -9.64 -8.20
CA ASN A 20 9.94 -9.62 -9.03
C ASN A 20 10.45 -8.19 -9.28
N ARG A 21 9.58 -7.21 -9.55
CA ARG A 21 9.94 -5.78 -9.58
C ARG A 21 10.49 -5.35 -8.22
N CYS A 22 9.81 -5.72 -7.14
CA CYS A 22 10.13 -5.32 -5.78
C CYS A 22 11.51 -5.84 -5.33
N ARG A 23 11.83 -7.10 -5.64
CA ARG A 23 13.17 -7.70 -5.46
C ARG A 23 14.23 -6.98 -6.28
N SER A 24 13.92 -6.61 -7.52
CA SER A 24 14.84 -5.88 -8.39
C SER A 24 15.13 -4.46 -7.87
N LEU A 25 14.11 -3.75 -7.39
CA LEU A 25 14.25 -2.43 -6.76
C LEU A 25 15.06 -2.50 -5.45
N SER A 26 14.86 -3.54 -4.64
CA SER A 26 15.69 -3.78 -3.45
C SER A 26 17.17 -3.96 -3.81
N LEU A 27 17.49 -4.73 -4.85
CA LEU A 27 18.87 -5.01 -5.27
C LEU A 27 19.57 -3.78 -5.89
N ASN A 28 18.81 -2.88 -6.52
CA ASN A 28 19.33 -1.63 -7.09
C ASN A 28 19.39 -0.47 -6.08
N CYS A 29 18.85 -0.65 -4.86
CA CYS A 29 18.86 0.39 -3.85
C CYS A 29 20.30 0.67 -3.36
N LYS A 30 20.72 1.94 -3.43
CA LYS A 30 22.04 2.39 -2.93
C LYS A 30 22.18 2.29 -1.42
N ASP A 31 21.05 2.35 -0.70
CA ASP A 31 21.00 2.13 0.73
C ASP A 31 20.99 0.64 1.03
N ARG A 32 21.77 0.21 2.03
CA ARG A 32 21.93 -1.20 2.40
C ARG A 32 20.72 -1.72 3.18
N LEU A 33 19.60 -1.91 2.48
CA LEU A 33 18.37 -2.51 3.00
C LEU A 33 18.63 -3.95 3.47
N SER A 34 17.97 -4.36 4.55
CA SER A 34 17.85 -5.78 4.89
C SER A 34 16.78 -6.43 4.01
N GLU A 35 16.92 -7.74 3.76
CA GLU A 35 15.89 -8.51 3.05
C GLU A 35 14.52 -8.38 3.74
N THR A 36 14.48 -8.41 5.09
CA THR A 36 13.26 -8.20 5.87
C THR A 36 12.62 -6.84 5.64
N SER A 37 13.40 -5.74 5.64
CA SER A 37 12.87 -4.40 5.39
C SER A 37 12.35 -4.27 3.97
N SER A 38 13.06 -4.85 2.99
CA SER A 38 12.58 -4.90 1.61
C SER A 38 11.27 -5.68 1.48
N ILE A 39 11.14 -6.82 2.15
CA ILE A 39 9.89 -7.61 2.18
C ILE A 39 8.74 -6.83 2.83
N GLU A 40 8.97 -6.17 3.97
CA GLU A 40 7.97 -5.32 4.63
C GLU A 40 7.50 -4.17 3.74
N MET A 41 8.40 -3.57 2.96
CA MET A 41 8.07 -2.53 1.98
C MET A 41 7.29 -3.12 0.79
N CYS A 42 7.64 -4.32 0.33
CA CYS A 42 6.90 -5.02 -0.72
C CYS A 42 5.47 -5.39 -0.28
N ILE A 43 5.30 -5.95 0.92
CA ILE A 43 3.98 -6.23 1.48
C ILE A 43 3.14 -4.95 1.60
N GLN A 44 3.78 -3.81 1.88
CA GLN A 44 3.09 -2.52 1.90
C GLN A 44 2.60 -2.09 0.51
N GLY A 45 3.36 -2.34 -0.55
CA GLY A 45 2.96 -2.01 -1.93
C GLY A 45 1.89 -2.92 -2.55
N MET A 46 1.62 -4.08 -1.96
CA MET A 46 0.64 -5.04 -2.48
C MET A 46 -0.82 -4.60 -2.30
N ASN A 47 -1.70 -5.20 -3.10
CA ASN A 47 -3.16 -5.12 -2.94
C ASN A 47 -3.56 -5.40 -1.48
N TRP A 48 -4.54 -4.66 -0.97
CA TRP A 48 -5.00 -4.72 0.42
C TRP A 48 -5.31 -6.14 0.92
N GLY A 49 -5.91 -7.00 0.08
CA GLY A 49 -6.21 -8.39 0.44
C GLY A 49 -4.96 -9.24 0.68
N LEU A 50 -3.94 -9.08 -0.18
CA LEU A 50 -2.65 -9.73 -0.01
C LEU A 50 -1.88 -9.15 1.18
N ARG A 51 -1.80 -7.81 1.29
CA ARG A 51 -1.15 -7.09 2.39
C ARG A 51 -1.64 -7.58 3.75
N TYR A 52 -2.96 -7.64 3.96
CA TYR A 52 -3.55 -8.04 5.24
C TYR A 52 -3.10 -9.44 5.69
N ILE A 53 -3.10 -10.41 4.77
CA ILE A 53 -2.82 -11.80 5.08
C ILE A 53 -1.31 -12.05 5.21
N LEU A 54 -0.51 -11.43 4.36
CA LEU A 54 0.95 -11.52 4.42
C LEU A 54 1.52 -10.82 5.67
N GLN A 55 0.91 -9.74 6.16
CA GLN A 55 1.25 -9.14 7.46
C GLN A 55 0.98 -10.09 8.64
N GLY A 56 -0.09 -10.90 8.59
CA GLY A 56 -0.38 -11.91 9.60
C GLY A 56 0.59 -13.09 9.57
N LEU A 57 1.05 -13.47 8.37
CA LEU A 57 1.95 -14.60 8.16
C LEU A 57 3.44 -14.27 8.37
N LYS A 58 3.84 -13.00 8.19
CA LYS A 58 5.21 -12.48 8.33
C LYS A 58 6.25 -13.32 7.55
N PRO A 59 6.16 -13.40 6.22
CA PRO A 59 7.15 -14.12 5.42
C PRO A 59 8.54 -13.51 5.61
N ASN A 60 9.55 -14.36 5.80
CA ASN A 60 10.92 -13.91 6.09
C ASN A 60 11.85 -13.96 4.87
N THR A 61 11.39 -14.50 3.74
CA THR A 61 12.11 -14.56 2.47
C THR A 61 11.21 -14.17 1.31
N PHE A 62 11.81 -13.71 0.21
CA PHE A 62 11.07 -13.44 -1.03
C PHE A 62 10.40 -14.69 -1.63
N GLU A 63 10.95 -15.88 -1.36
CA GLU A 63 10.36 -17.16 -1.78
C GLU A 63 9.06 -17.46 -1.01
N GLU A 64 9.08 -17.33 0.32
CA GLU A 64 7.88 -17.49 1.14
C GLU A 64 6.82 -16.43 0.78
N LEU A 65 7.24 -15.18 0.55
CA LEU A 65 6.36 -14.11 0.09
C LEU A 65 5.67 -14.48 -1.24
N ALA A 66 6.42 -14.95 -2.24
CA ALA A 66 5.90 -15.33 -3.54
C ALA A 66 4.92 -16.50 -3.47
N THR A 67 5.26 -17.58 -2.75
CA THR A 67 4.37 -18.73 -2.58
C THR A 67 3.05 -18.32 -1.92
N ARG A 68 3.11 -17.59 -0.80
CA ARG A 68 1.92 -17.19 -0.04
C ARG A 68 1.05 -16.17 -0.78
N ALA A 69 1.67 -15.28 -1.55
CA ALA A 69 0.94 -14.32 -2.37
C ALA A 69 0.19 -15.03 -3.51
N HIS A 70 0.85 -15.96 -4.21
CA HIS A 70 0.23 -16.77 -5.26
C HIS A 70 -0.91 -17.65 -4.74
N ASP A 71 -0.71 -18.37 -3.63
CA ASP A 71 -1.76 -19.18 -3.00
C ASP A 71 -2.99 -18.34 -2.62
N MET A 72 -2.78 -17.09 -2.19
CA MET A 72 -3.86 -16.17 -1.84
C MET A 72 -4.56 -15.58 -3.06
N GLU A 73 -3.82 -15.18 -4.09
CA GLU A 73 -4.32 -14.68 -5.37
C GLU A 73 -5.23 -15.72 -6.05
N LEU A 74 -4.85 -16.99 -6.04
CA LEU A 74 -5.72 -18.11 -6.45
C LEU A 74 -7.00 -18.22 -5.60
N SER A 75 -6.90 -18.02 -4.28
CA SER A 75 -8.09 -18.06 -3.41
C SER A 75 -9.02 -16.84 -3.56
N MET A 76 -8.50 -15.72 -4.08
CA MET A 76 -9.25 -14.48 -4.35
C MET A 76 -9.99 -14.58 -5.68
N THR A 77 -9.29 -14.98 -6.75
CA THR A 77 -9.88 -15.23 -8.08
C THR A 77 -10.95 -16.33 -8.04
N LEU A 78 -10.79 -17.36 -7.19
CA LEU A 78 -11.79 -18.39 -6.92
C LEU A 78 -13.08 -17.87 -6.22
N ARG A 79 -13.21 -16.56 -5.92
CA ARG A 79 -14.45 -15.97 -5.38
C ARG A 79 -15.15 -15.02 -6.36
N GLU A 80 -14.48 -14.64 -7.44
CA GLU A 80 -15.03 -13.73 -8.46
C GLU A 80 -16.10 -14.41 -9.33
N ASP A 81 -16.19 -15.74 -9.27
CA ASP A 81 -17.30 -16.52 -9.81
C ASP A 81 -18.61 -16.39 -9.01
N GLN A 82 -18.59 -15.81 -7.79
CA GLN A 82 -19.74 -15.78 -6.88
C GLN A 82 -20.20 -14.41 -6.37
N GLN A 83 -19.34 -13.40 -6.12
CA GLN A 83 -19.80 -12.00 -5.92
C GLN A 83 -18.69 -10.93 -5.88
N SER A 84 -18.99 -9.78 -6.49
CA SER A 84 -18.27 -8.48 -6.54
C SER A 84 -19.31 -7.38 -6.21
N PRO A 85 -19.00 -6.14 -5.73
CA PRO A 85 -17.74 -5.37 -5.78
C PRO A 85 -17.21 -4.97 -4.36
N VAL A 86 -16.30 -4.00 -4.10
CA VAL A 86 -15.73 -2.88 -4.89
C VAL A 86 -14.31 -2.49 -4.43
N CYS A 87 -13.59 -1.73 -5.26
CA CYS A 87 -12.31 -1.09 -4.93
C CYS A 87 -12.49 0.15 -4.02
N GLY A 88 -11.75 0.20 -2.90
CA GLY A 88 -11.62 1.40 -2.07
C GLY A 88 -10.35 2.15 -2.43
N HIS A 89 -10.49 3.35 -2.98
CA HIS A 89 -9.37 4.25 -3.25
C HIS A 89 -8.69 4.60 -1.90
N HIS A 90 -7.36 4.59 -1.86
CA HIS A 90 -6.63 5.32 -0.85
C HIS A 90 -5.89 6.46 -1.54
N GLU A 91 -6.32 7.67 -1.21
CA GLU A 91 -5.95 8.92 -1.84
C GLU A 91 -4.50 9.27 -1.48
N ASP A 92 -3.80 9.94 -2.39
CA ASP A 92 -2.46 10.48 -2.12
C ASP A 92 -2.55 11.55 -1.02
N GLU A 93 -2.20 11.21 0.23
CA GLU A 93 -1.95 12.22 1.26
C GLU A 93 -0.54 12.80 1.06
N ASP A 94 -0.49 13.94 0.38
CA ASP A 94 0.67 14.82 0.32
C ASP A 94 1.18 15.14 1.73
N ILE A 95 2.47 14.90 1.99
CA ILE A 95 3.12 15.35 3.23
C ILE A 95 3.39 16.85 3.11
N GLU A 96 2.37 17.66 3.38
CA GLU A 96 2.55 19.10 3.56
C GLU A 96 3.33 19.38 4.86
N GLU A 97 4.61 19.72 4.70
CA GLU A 97 5.47 20.21 5.77
C GLU A 97 5.00 21.62 6.20
N LEU A 98 4.12 21.69 7.21
CA LEU A 98 3.76 22.97 7.84
C LEU A 98 4.15 23.05 9.32
N GLN A 99 4.97 24.06 9.58
CA GLN A 99 5.55 24.40 10.86
C GLN A 99 4.57 25.20 11.74
N SER A 100 4.92 25.35 13.02
CA SER A 100 4.39 26.38 13.93
C SER A 100 2.94 26.27 14.43
N GLY A 101 2.79 25.59 15.57
CA GLY A 101 2.41 26.27 16.83
C GLY A 101 1.10 27.06 16.92
N GLY A 102 0.14 26.54 17.70
CA GLY A 102 -1.00 27.30 18.20
C GLY A 102 -2.14 26.41 18.70
N LYS A 103 -2.62 26.64 19.93
CA LYS A 103 -3.81 25.98 20.52
C LYS A 103 -4.74 27.10 21.09
N PRO A 104 -5.99 26.81 21.51
CA PRO A 104 -7.18 27.08 20.69
C PRO A 104 -8.17 28.07 21.34
N SER A 105 -9.02 28.73 20.54
CA SER A 105 -10.23 29.45 20.99
C SER A 105 -11.09 29.76 19.75
N SER A 106 -12.33 29.26 19.59
CA SER A 106 -13.60 29.69 20.19
C SER A 106 -14.48 30.51 19.23
N LYS A 107 -15.57 29.88 18.79
CA LYS A 107 -16.97 30.38 18.80
C LYS A 107 -17.42 31.58 17.92
N ASP A 108 -18.68 31.41 17.50
CA ASP A 108 -19.72 32.40 17.15
C ASP A 108 -19.84 32.93 15.70
N ASP A 109 -21.11 33.12 15.31
CA ASP A 109 -21.70 33.33 13.98
C ASP A 109 -21.45 34.73 13.36
N PHE A 110 -21.73 34.90 12.06
CA PHE A 110 -22.83 35.78 11.55
C PHE A 110 -23.05 35.66 10.01
N GLU A 111 -24.18 36.22 9.55
CA GLU A 111 -24.68 36.39 8.17
C GLU A 111 -23.65 36.81 7.09
N GLU A 112 -23.86 36.61 5.77
CA GLU A 112 -24.96 37.21 4.98
C GLU A 112 -25.23 36.54 3.62
N SER A 113 -26.47 36.69 3.15
CA SER A 113 -27.05 36.12 1.92
C SER A 113 -26.53 36.71 0.60
N MET A 114 -26.57 35.94 -0.49
CA MET A 114 -26.56 36.48 -1.86
C MET A 114 -27.32 35.57 -2.85
N TYR A 115 -28.15 36.18 -3.70
CA TYR A 115 -29.10 35.57 -4.68
C TYR A 115 -30.26 34.78 -4.03
N ILE A 116 -31.52 34.96 -4.45
CA ILE A 116 -32.05 35.41 -5.77
C ILE A 116 -32.95 36.64 -5.63
#